data_AF-A0A922SUC8-F1
#
_entry.id   AF-A0A922SUC8-F1
#
_cell.length_a   1.000
_cell.length_b   1.000
_cell.length_c   1.000
_cell.angle_alpha   90.00
_cell.angle_beta   90.00
_cell.angle_gamma   90.00
#
_symmetry.space_group_name_H-M   'P 1'
#
loop_
_entity.id
_entity.type
_entity.pdbx_description
1 polymer ?
#
loop_
_entity_poly.entity_id
_entity_poly.type
_entity_poly.pdbx_seq_one_letter_code
_entity_poly.pdbx_strand_id
1 'polypeptide(L)'
;MDYDRVLSLKRQRSIESSFGEIHAYTSTGEKTKRINNAIMFMFCKDNQPFSLVENEGFKNLLKVTVPHYKILSKTSVTRWIDEKYDALSIVMKNKLCCVDNLTLTSDIWSDLQMRSYLGVTAHFGIGIEFHVVTLG
;
A
#
# COMPACT_ATOMS: atom_id res chain seq x y z
N MET A 1 25.30 -9.47 -44.16
CA MET A 1 24.70 -8.52 -43.20
C MET A 1 24.08 -9.39 -42.11
N ASP A 2 24.53 -9.48 -40.87
CA ASP A 2 25.59 -8.83 -40.10
C ASP A 2 25.82 -9.82 -38.94
N TYR A 3 26.99 -10.47 -38.88
CA TYR A 3 27.22 -11.69 -38.10
C TYR A 3 27.95 -11.44 -36.77
N ASP A 4 27.98 -10.21 -36.27
CA ASP A 4 28.75 -9.86 -35.06
C ASP A 4 27.94 -8.97 -34.11
N ARG A 5 26.89 -9.52 -33.48
CA ARG A 5 26.48 -9.03 -32.17
C ARG A 5 27.33 -9.72 -31.11
N VAL A 6 28.46 -9.11 -30.79
CA VAL A 6 29.27 -9.45 -29.63
C VAL A 6 28.38 -9.37 -28.39
N LEU A 7 27.93 -10.53 -27.89
CA LEU A 7 27.27 -10.64 -26.60
C LEU A 7 28.26 -10.16 -25.55
N SER A 8 28.03 -8.99 -24.96
CA SER A 8 28.89 -8.46 -23.91
C SER A 8 29.04 -9.52 -22.82
N LEU A 9 30.27 -9.94 -22.52
CA LEU A 9 30.55 -10.88 -21.44
C LEU A 9 29.97 -10.33 -20.14
N LYS A 10 28.92 -10.98 -19.64
CA LYS A 10 28.22 -10.55 -18.43
C LYS A 10 29.14 -10.83 -17.26
N ARG A 11 29.91 -9.81 -16.82
CA ARG A 11 30.86 -9.92 -15.71
C ARG A 11 30.13 -10.47 -14.48
N GLN A 12 30.63 -11.57 -13.94
CA GLN A 12 30.07 -12.17 -12.73
C GLN A 12 30.03 -11.13 -11.61
N ARG A 13 28.88 -11.05 -10.93
CA ARG A 13 28.70 -10.22 -9.74
C ARG A 13 29.66 -10.68 -8.66
N SER A 14 30.22 -9.75 -7.88
CA SER A 14 31.04 -10.12 -6.73
C SER A 14 30.19 -10.84 -5.69
N ILE A 15 30.83 -11.68 -4.88
CA ILE A 15 30.19 -12.38 -3.76
C ILE A 15 29.56 -11.36 -2.81
N GLU A 16 30.29 -10.30 -2.47
CA GLU A 16 29.80 -9.19 -1.65
C GLU A 16 28.52 -8.56 -2.21
N SER A 17 28.50 -8.24 -3.52
CA SER A 17 27.32 -7.65 -4.15
C SER A 17 26.12 -8.60 -4.15
N SER A 18 26.35 -9.90 -4.30
CA SER A 18 25.31 -10.93 -4.26
C SER A 18 24.71 -11.05 -2.86
N PHE A 19 25.54 -11.08 -1.82
CA PHE A 19 25.06 -11.12 -0.43
C PHE A 19 24.35 -9.82 -0.03
N GLY A 20 24.85 -8.66 -0.47
CA GLY A 20 24.17 -7.38 -0.25
C GLY A 20 22.79 -7.35 -0.90
N GLU A 21 22.66 -7.93 -2.09
CA GLU A 21 21.37 -8.02 -2.79
C GLU A 21 20.38 -8.95 -2.07
N ILE A 22 20.81 -10.09 -1.57
CA ILE A 22 19.98 -11.00 -0.75
C ILE A 22 19.57 -10.30 0.55
N HIS A 23 20.51 -9.62 1.22
CA HIS A 23 20.24 -8.90 2.46
C HIS A 23 19.19 -7.79 2.28
N ALA A 24 19.17 -7.14 1.12
CA ALA A 24 18.17 -6.12 0.79
C ALA A 24 16.72 -6.65 0.75
N TYR A 25 16.53 -7.97 0.63
CA TYR A 25 15.22 -8.64 0.67
C TYR A 25 14.87 -9.26 2.03
N THR A 26 15.69 -9.05 3.07
CA THR A 26 15.32 -9.41 4.44
C THR A 26 14.09 -8.63 4.91
N SER A 27 13.49 -9.03 6.04
CA SER A 27 12.31 -8.36 6.60
C SER A 27 12.53 -6.87 6.89
N THR A 28 13.76 -6.46 7.19
CA THR A 28 14.15 -5.08 7.46
C THR A 28 14.78 -4.38 6.25
N GLY A 29 15.03 -5.14 5.17
CA GLY A 29 15.70 -4.67 3.97
C GLY A 29 14.90 -3.61 3.20
N GLU A 30 15.64 -2.70 2.57
CA GLU A 30 15.05 -1.56 1.85
C GLU A 30 14.17 -2.01 0.67
N LYS A 31 14.58 -3.03 -0.10
CA LYS A 31 13.81 -3.53 -1.24
C LYS A 31 12.48 -4.14 -0.77
N THR A 32 12.50 -4.92 0.31
CA THR A 32 11.29 -5.46 0.93
C THR A 32 10.33 -4.35 1.34
N LYS A 33 10.81 -3.32 2.03
CA LYS A 33 9.98 -2.17 2.43
C LYS A 33 9.34 -1.47 1.23
N ARG A 34 10.11 -1.27 0.15
CA ARG A 34 9.60 -0.65 -1.08
C ARG A 34 8.50 -1.48 -1.73
N ILE A 35 8.67 -2.79 -1.82
CA ILE A 35 7.65 -3.71 -2.36
C ILE A 35 6.41 -3.71 -1.47
N ASN A 36 6.57 -3.78 -0.15
CA ASN A 36 5.47 -3.72 0.81
C ASN A 36 4.63 -2.45 0.62
N ASN A 37 5.29 -1.28 0.53
CA ASN A 37 4.61 -0.01 0.32
C ASN A 37 3.86 0.04 -1.03
N ALA A 38 4.44 -0.53 -2.10
CA ALA A 38 3.77 -0.61 -3.39
C ALA A 38 2.52 -1.51 -3.35
N ILE A 39 2.60 -2.65 -2.65
CA ILE A 39 1.46 -3.55 -2.45
C ILE A 39 0.37 -2.88 -1.60
N MET A 40 0.73 -2.19 -0.52
CA MET A 40 -0.23 -1.40 0.28
C MET A 40 -0.90 -0.33 -0.55
N PHE A 41 -0.12 0.39 -1.38
CA PHE A 41 -0.66 1.40 -2.27
C PHE A 41 -1.71 0.80 -3.21
N MET A 42 -1.42 -0.36 -3.83
CA MET A 42 -2.40 -1.08 -4.66
C MET A 42 -3.66 -1.45 -3.87
N PHE A 43 -3.53 -1.96 -2.63
CA PHE A 43 -4.69 -2.29 -1.79
C PHE A 43 -5.59 -1.07 -1.54
N CYS A 44 -5.01 0.04 -1.12
CA CYS A 44 -5.76 1.24 -0.80
C CYS A 44 -6.27 1.98 -2.04
N LYS A 45 -5.50 2.00 -3.13
CA LYS A 45 -5.83 2.76 -4.33
C LYS A 45 -6.87 2.07 -5.20
N ASP A 46 -6.77 0.75 -5.30
CA ASP A 46 -7.59 -0.07 -6.20
C ASP A 46 -8.65 -0.87 -5.45
N ASN A 47 -8.87 -0.57 -4.16
CA ASN A 47 -9.83 -1.24 -3.27
C ASN A 47 -9.73 -2.78 -3.33
N GLN A 48 -8.52 -3.31 -3.38
CA GLN A 48 -8.30 -4.74 -3.55
C GLN A 48 -8.57 -5.50 -2.24
N PRO A 49 -9.14 -6.71 -2.30
CA PRO A 49 -9.31 -7.54 -1.12
C PRO A 49 -7.94 -8.01 -0.61
N PHE A 50 -7.73 -7.99 0.71
CA PHE A 50 -6.43 -8.39 1.29
C PHE A 50 -6.08 -9.87 1.04
N SER A 51 -7.05 -10.71 0.68
CA SER A 51 -6.81 -12.08 0.22
C SER A 51 -6.06 -12.17 -1.11
N LEU A 52 -5.89 -11.06 -1.84
CA LEU A 52 -5.11 -11.04 -3.09
C LEU A 52 -3.68 -11.58 -2.90
N VAL A 53 -3.06 -11.37 -1.74
CA VAL A 53 -1.71 -11.92 -1.47
C VAL A 53 -1.68 -13.44 -1.43
N GLU A 54 -2.82 -14.08 -1.24
CA GLU A 54 -2.98 -15.54 -1.20
C GLU A 54 -3.32 -16.13 -2.57
N ASN A 55 -3.66 -15.29 -3.56
CA ASN A 55 -4.00 -15.74 -4.91
C ASN A 55 -2.78 -16.27 -5.66
N GLU A 56 -2.92 -17.43 -6.29
CA GLU A 56 -1.83 -18.10 -7.03
C GLU A 56 -1.27 -17.23 -8.17
N GLY A 57 -2.13 -16.52 -8.90
CA GLY A 57 -1.69 -15.60 -9.96
C GLY A 57 -0.80 -14.47 -9.46
N PHE A 58 -1.15 -13.90 -8.30
CA PHE A 58 -0.37 -12.83 -7.67
C PHE A 58 0.98 -13.37 -7.13
N LYS A 59 0.97 -14.55 -6.51
CA LYS A 59 2.21 -15.22 -6.08
C LYS A 59 3.13 -15.50 -7.26
N ASN A 60 2.59 -15.98 -8.38
CA ASN A 60 3.36 -16.23 -9.59
C ASN A 60 3.97 -14.94 -10.15
N LEU A 61 3.20 -13.84 -10.22
CA LEU A 61 3.70 -12.54 -10.65
C LEU A 61 4.90 -12.08 -9.81
N LEU A 62 4.79 -12.15 -8.49
CA LEU A 62 5.89 -11.76 -7.59
C LEU A 62 7.08 -12.70 -7.70
N LYS A 63 6.87 -14.00 -7.89
CA LYS A 63 7.97 -14.96 -8.10
C LYS A 63 8.76 -14.67 -9.37
N VAL A 64 8.10 -14.23 -10.45
CA VAL A 64 8.75 -13.88 -11.72
C VAL A 64 9.47 -12.53 -11.62
N THR A 65 8.85 -11.54 -10.99
CA THR A 65 9.36 -10.16 -10.96
C THR A 65 10.36 -9.90 -9.84
N VAL A 66 10.16 -10.47 -8.66
CA VAL A 66 10.95 -10.28 -7.43
C VAL A 66 11.15 -11.61 -6.68
N PRO A 67 11.92 -12.56 -7.24
CA PRO A 67 12.00 -13.95 -6.72
C PRO A 67 12.51 -14.09 -5.28
N HIS A 68 13.27 -13.11 -4.78
CA HIS A 68 13.82 -13.11 -3.43
C HIS A 68 12.89 -12.46 -2.39
N TYR A 69 11.79 -11.85 -2.82
CA TYR A 69 10.84 -11.22 -1.92
C TYR A 69 9.93 -12.27 -1.26
N LYS A 70 9.81 -12.20 0.06
CA LYS A 70 8.88 -13.02 0.82
C LYS A 70 7.50 -12.35 0.84
N ILE A 71 6.52 -13.03 0.24
CA ILE A 71 5.13 -12.56 0.18
C ILE A 71 4.56 -12.47 1.61
N LEU A 72 3.83 -11.38 1.87
CA LEU A 72 3.16 -11.12 3.13
C LEU A 72 1.96 -12.04 3.31
N SER A 73 1.66 -12.41 4.56
CA SER A 73 0.37 -13.02 4.88
C SER A 73 -0.73 -11.97 4.90
N LYS A 74 -1.98 -12.39 4.67
CA LYS A 74 -3.15 -11.53 4.82
C LYS A 74 -3.18 -10.82 6.18
N THR A 75 -2.88 -11.53 7.26
CA THR A 75 -2.81 -10.96 8.62
C THR A 75 -1.76 -9.86 8.74
N SER A 76 -0.61 -10.02 8.07
CA SER A 76 0.44 -9.00 8.07
C SER A 76 0.00 -7.76 7.32
N VAL A 77 -0.69 -7.95 6.18
CA VAL A 77 -1.27 -6.85 5.39
C VAL A 77 -2.30 -6.08 6.21
N THR A 78 -3.25 -6.78 6.86
CA THR A 78 -4.27 -6.15 7.71
C THR A 78 -3.63 -5.30 8.80
N ARG A 79 -2.74 -5.89 9.61
CA ARG A 79 -2.05 -5.17 10.69
C ARG A 79 -1.35 -3.91 10.21
N TRP A 80 -0.67 -3.98 9.07
CA TRP A 80 0.05 -2.82 8.55
C TRP A 80 -0.85 -1.72 8.00
N ILE A 81 -1.99 -2.09 7.41
CA ILE A 81 -2.99 -1.12 6.98
C ILE A 81 -3.61 -0.42 8.21
N ASP A 82 -3.88 -1.17 9.28
CA ASP A 82 -4.36 -0.61 10.54
C ASP A 82 -3.33 0.36 11.15
N GLU A 83 -2.06 -0.04 11.24
CA GLU A 83 -0.96 0.83 11.72
C GLU A 83 -0.82 2.11 10.87
N LYS A 84 -0.98 1.98 9.53
CA LYS A 84 -1.00 3.13 8.61
C LYS A 84 -2.20 4.04 8.83
N TYR A 85 -3.38 3.44 9.02
CA TYR A 85 -4.61 4.17 9.31
C TYR A 85 -4.47 4.95 10.62
N ASP A 86 -3.98 4.33 11.69
CA ASP A 86 -3.78 4.98 12.98
C ASP A 86 -2.88 6.20 12.86
N ALA A 87 -1.72 6.05 12.20
CA ALA A 87 -0.79 7.15 11.96
C ALA A 87 -1.43 8.29 11.15
N LEU A 88 -2.16 7.98 10.07
CA LEU A 88 -2.84 8.97 9.24
C LEU A 88 -4.02 9.63 9.97
N SER A 89 -4.73 8.88 10.81
CA SER A 89 -5.85 9.37 11.61
C SER A 89 -5.39 10.43 12.60
N ILE A 90 -4.21 10.25 13.22
CA ILE A 90 -3.62 11.24 14.13
C ILE A 90 -3.30 12.53 13.36
N VAL A 91 -2.66 12.42 12.19
CA VAL A 91 -2.36 13.56 11.33
C VAL A 91 -3.64 14.30 10.93
N MET A 92 -4.69 13.55 10.57
CA MET A 92 -5.96 14.13 10.17
C MET A 92 -6.70 14.80 11.34
N LYS A 93 -6.70 14.19 12.52
CA LYS A 93 -7.25 14.78 13.75
C LYS A 93 -6.56 16.10 14.06
N ASN A 94 -5.22 16.14 14.01
CA ASN A 94 -4.47 17.37 14.22
C ASN A 94 -4.82 18.45 13.19
N LYS A 95 -5.01 18.09 11.92
CA LYS A 95 -5.47 19.03 10.89
C LYS A 95 -6.86 19.57 11.22
N LEU A 96 -7.81 18.70 11.58
CA LEU A 96 -9.17 19.09 11.93
C LEU A 96 -9.22 19.97 13.19
N CYS A 97 -8.33 19.78 14.16
CA CYS A 97 -8.23 20.64 15.34
C CYS A 97 -7.84 22.09 15.00
N CYS A 98 -7.20 22.33 13.86
CA CYS A 98 -6.77 23.66 13.41
C CYS A 98 -7.76 24.33 12.46
N VAL A 99 -8.92 23.70 12.20
CA VAL A 99 -9.94 24.23 11.30
C VAL A 99 -10.97 25.03 12.09
N ASP A 100 -11.25 26.27 11.65
CA ASP A 100 -12.24 27.13 12.29
C ASP A 100 -13.69 26.71 12.03
N ASN A 101 -13.98 26.23 10.82
CA ASN A 101 -15.32 25.89 10.37
C ASN A 101 -15.37 24.47 9.78
N LEU A 102 -16.22 23.62 10.35
CA LEU A 102 -16.41 22.23 9.96
C LEU A 102 -17.88 21.98 9.65
N THR A 103 -18.18 21.42 8.48
CA THR A 103 -19.53 20.94 8.13
C THR A 103 -19.52 19.41 8.05
N LEU A 104 -20.51 18.77 8.68
CA LEU A 104 -20.66 17.32 8.63
C LEU A 104 -21.88 16.95 7.78
N THR A 105 -21.72 15.96 6.93
CA THR A 105 -22.82 15.30 6.21
C THR A 105 -22.91 13.86 6.66
N SER A 106 -24.09 13.44 7.08
CA SER A 106 -24.40 12.05 7.43
C SER A 106 -25.31 11.44 6.36
N ASP A 107 -24.95 10.26 5.87
CA ASP A 107 -25.77 9.45 4.97
C ASP A 107 -26.14 8.13 5.67
N ILE A 108 -27.40 7.72 5.58
CA ILE A 108 -27.90 6.50 6.22
C ILE A 108 -28.52 5.62 5.15
N TRP A 109 -28.05 4.38 5.08
CA TRP A 109 -28.60 3.38 4.15
C TRP A 109 -28.68 2.00 4.82
N SER A 110 -29.48 1.10 4.25
CA SER A 110 -29.52 -0.30 4.66
C SER A 110 -29.20 -1.20 3.48
N ASP A 111 -28.48 -2.30 3.72
CA ASP A 111 -28.22 -3.30 2.68
C ASP A 111 -29.35 -4.33 2.54
N LEU A 112 -29.21 -5.23 1.56
CA LEU A 112 -30.14 -6.33 1.31
C LEU A 112 -30.23 -7.33 2.48
N GLN A 113 -29.27 -7.31 3.41
CA GLN A 113 -29.25 -8.13 4.63
C GLN A 113 -29.84 -7.38 5.83
N MET A 114 -30.52 -6.25 5.60
CA MET A 114 -31.11 -5.40 6.63
C MET A 114 -30.09 -4.85 7.64
N ARG A 115 -28.82 -4.72 7.23
CA ARG A 115 -27.80 -4.03 8.03
C ARG A 115 -27.86 -2.56 7.72
N SER A 116 -28.00 -1.74 8.76
CA SER A 116 -27.98 -0.28 8.64
C SER A 116 -26.56 0.24 8.76
N TYR A 117 -26.23 1.21 7.92
CA TYR A 117 -24.95 1.90 7.88
C TYR A 117 -25.19 3.40 8.05
N LEU A 118 -24.24 4.07 8.70
CA LEU A 118 -24.18 5.52 8.83
C LEU A 118 -22.81 5.95 8.35
N GLY A 119 -22.76 6.62 7.22
CA GLY A 119 -21.55 7.25 6.72
C GLY A 119 -21.50 8.71 7.15
N VAL A 120 -20.39 9.14 7.73
CA VAL A 120 -20.14 10.53 8.14
C VAL A 120 -18.96 11.08 7.36
N THR A 121 -19.20 12.22 6.70
CA THR A 121 -18.17 12.94 5.94
C THR A 121 -18.03 14.35 6.48
N ALA A 122 -16.79 14.79 6.67
CA ALA A 122 -16.42 16.13 7.07
C ALA A 122 -15.98 16.96 5.86
N HIS A 123 -16.45 18.21 5.80
CA HIS A 123 -16.09 19.21 4.80
C HIS A 123 -15.53 20.44 5.52
N PHE A 124 -14.37 20.91 5.09
CA PHE A 124 -13.69 22.05 5.71
C PHE A 124 -12.80 22.80 4.72
N GLY A 125 -12.53 24.07 5.00
CA GLY A 125 -11.62 24.91 4.20
C GLY A 125 -10.25 25.06 4.87
N ILE A 126 -9.17 24.97 4.08
CA ILE A 126 -7.82 25.35 4.49
C ILE A 126 -7.27 26.33 3.44
N GLY A 127 -7.09 27.59 3.82
CA GLY A 127 -6.72 28.65 2.88
C GLY A 127 -7.80 28.85 1.82
N ILE A 128 -7.47 28.61 0.55
CA ILE A 128 -8.40 28.71 -0.58
C ILE A 128 -8.97 27.35 -1.02
N GLU A 129 -8.54 26.25 -0.38
CA GLU A 129 -8.89 24.88 -0.80
C GLU A 129 -9.95 24.26 0.11
N PHE A 130 -10.99 23.70 -0.52
CA PHE A 130 -11.97 22.87 0.16
C PHE A 130 -11.52 21.42 0.20
N HIS A 131 -11.68 20.82 1.37
CA HIS A 131 -11.27 19.46 1.66
C HIS A 131 -12.46 18.65 2.14
N VAL A 132 -12.48 17.38 1.75
CA VAL A 132 -13.49 16.40 2.16
C VAL A 132 -12.79 15.16 2.70
N VAL A 133 -13.24 14.67 3.86
CA VAL A 133 -12.73 13.44 4.49
C VAL A 133 -13.87 12.63 5.09
N THR A 134 -13.89 11.32 4.79
CA THR A 134 -14.77 10.35 5.44
C THR A 134 -14.24 10.01 6.83
N LEU A 135 -15.11 10.08 7.85
CA LEU A 135 -14.78 9.83 9.25
C LEU A 135 -15.14 8.42 9.71
N GLY A 136 -16.14 7.79 9.08
CA GLY A 136 -16.64 6.47 9.43
C GLY A 136 -17.99 6.19 8.80
#